data_AF-A0A562WHF9-F1
#
_entry.id   AF-A0A562WHF9-F1
#
_cell.length_a   1.000
_cell.length_b   1.000
_cell.length_c   1.000
_cell.angle_alpha   90.00
_cell.angle_beta   90.00
_cell.angle_gamma   90.00
#
_symmetry.space_group_name_H-M   'P 1'
#
loop_
_entity.id
_entity.type
_entity.pdbx_description
1 polymer ?
#
loop_
_entity_poly.entity_id
_entity_poly.type
_entity_poly.pdbx_seq_one_letter_code
_entity_poly.pdbx_strand_id
1 'polypeptide(L)'
;MPGVIERILPPAVVVVESFTDPTDLTLHPDEEPLVANAVEKRRREFTTVRDCARRAMARLGIPRPRSSPVRGACPSGRPASSAA
;
A
#
# COMPACT_ATOMS: atom_id res chain seq x y z
N MET A 1 18.58 -3.28 -11.40
CA MET A 1 18.80 -4.04 -10.15
C MET A 1 17.44 -4.48 -9.65
N PRO A 2 17.20 -5.79 -9.41
CA PRO A 2 15.93 -6.25 -8.85
C PRO A 2 15.74 -5.67 -7.45
N GLY A 3 14.48 -5.48 -7.05
CA GLY A 3 14.15 -4.94 -5.73
C GLY A 3 14.55 -5.90 -4.60
N VAL A 4 14.75 -5.38 -3.39
CA VAL A 4 15.08 -6.19 -2.19
C VAL A 4 13.96 -7.19 -1.92
N ILE A 5 12.70 -6.77 -1.98
CA ILE A 5 11.54 -7.65 -1.72
C ILE A 5 11.36 -8.69 -2.83
N GLU A 6 11.72 -8.37 -4.08
CA GLU A 6 11.59 -9.29 -5.22
C GLU A 6 12.46 -10.54 -5.08
N ARG A 7 13.56 -10.45 -4.31
CA ARG A 7 14.50 -11.56 -4.11
C ARG A 7 13.98 -12.68 -3.20
N ILE A 8 12.94 -12.42 -2.41
CA ILE A 8 12.37 -13.39 -1.46
C ILE A 8 11.04 -13.97 -1.95
N LEU A 9 10.60 -13.61 -3.15
CA LEU A 9 9.30 -14.01 -3.71
C LEU A 9 9.47 -14.91 -4.95
N PRO A 10 8.50 -15.78 -5.24
CA PRO A 10 8.48 -16.55 -6.47
C PRO A 10 8.41 -15.63 -7.71
N PRO A 11 8.92 -16.08 -8.88
CA PRO A 11 8.91 -15.29 -10.13
C PRO A 11 7.51 -14.87 -10.61
N ALA A 12 6.46 -15.56 -10.15
CA ALA A 12 5.08 -15.25 -10.49
C ALA A 12 4.52 -14.02 -9.75
N VAL A 13 5.25 -13.46 -8.77
CA VAL A 13 4.79 -12.32 -7.98
C VAL A 13 5.39 -11.02 -8.50
N VAL A 14 4.54 -10.04 -8.79
CA VAL A 14 4.98 -8.70 -9.19
C VAL A 14 5.26 -7.85 -7.96
N VAL A 15 6.46 -7.27 -7.91
CA VAL A 15 6.90 -6.38 -6.84
C VAL A 15 7.23 -4.99 -7.39
N VAL A 16 6.80 -3.97 -6.67
CA VAL A 16 7.23 -2.58 -6.85
C VAL A 16 7.50 -2.00 -5.48
N GLU A 17 8.69 -1.42 -5.30
CA GLU A 17 9.12 -0.78 -4.07
C GLU A 17 9.77 0.58 -4.38
N SER A 18 9.83 1.44 -3.37
CA SER A 18 10.50 2.73 -3.42
C SER A 18 11.21 2.98 -2.09
N PHE A 19 12.42 3.53 -2.16
CA PHE A 19 13.22 3.95 -0.98
C PHE A 19 13.16 5.46 -0.73
N THR A 20 12.43 6.17 -1.58
CA THR A 20 12.26 7.62 -1.53
C THR A 20 10.78 7.95 -1.60
N ASP A 21 10.42 9.13 -1.11
CA ASP A 21 9.09 9.71 -1.26
C ASP A 21 9.11 10.85 -2.30
N PRO A 22 8.75 10.58 -3.57
CA PRO A 22 8.70 11.61 -4.59
C PRO A 22 7.57 12.60 -4.30
N THR A 23 7.84 13.89 -4.42
CA THR A 23 6.88 14.96 -4.12
C THR A 23 5.89 15.24 -5.26
N ASP A 24 6.12 14.68 -6.44
CA ASP A 24 5.30 14.84 -7.64
C ASP A 24 4.13 13.83 -7.73
N LEU A 25 4.04 12.90 -6.77
CA LEU A 25 2.97 11.92 -6.75
C LEU A 25 1.66 12.52 -6.21
N THR A 26 0.57 12.20 -6.90
CA THR A 26 -0.79 12.61 -6.48
C THR A 26 -1.61 11.39 -6.04
N LEU A 27 -2.34 11.57 -4.94
CA LEU A 27 -3.35 10.62 -4.47
C LEU A 27 -4.59 10.67 -5.36
N HIS A 28 -5.35 9.57 -5.36
CA HIS A 28 -6.69 9.62 -5.93
C HIS A 28 -7.59 10.50 -5.04
N PRO A 29 -8.60 11.21 -5.59
CA PRO A 29 -9.55 11.97 -4.78
C PRO A 29 -10.22 11.14 -3.68
N ASP A 30 -10.51 9.86 -3.95
CA ASP A 30 -11.06 8.94 -2.94
C ASP A 30 -10.09 8.58 -1.81
N GLU A 31 -8.79 8.78 -2.02
CA GLU A 31 -7.73 8.44 -1.09
C GLU A 31 -7.31 9.62 -0.20
N GLU A 32 -7.56 10.86 -0.65
CA GLU A 32 -7.25 12.08 0.10
C GLU A 32 -7.88 12.13 1.51
N PRO A 33 -9.16 11.73 1.73
CA PRO A 33 -9.78 11.76 3.06
C PRO A 33 -9.09 10.84 4.06
N LEU A 34 -8.36 9.83 3.59
CA LEU A 34 -7.70 8.84 4.44
C LEU A 34 -6.47 9.42 5.15
N VAL A 35 -5.88 10.47 4.58
CA VAL A 35 -4.68 11.14 5.09
C VAL A 35 -4.94 12.61 5.45
N ALA A 36 -6.20 13.04 5.45
CA ALA A 36 -6.58 14.42 5.75
C ALA A 36 -6.04 14.91 7.11
N ASN A 37 -6.09 14.03 8.13
CA ASN A 37 -5.61 14.33 9.49
C ASN A 37 -4.17 13.83 9.75
N ALA A 38 -3.49 13.32 8.72
CA ALA A 38 -2.16 12.76 8.87
C ALA A 38 -1.08 13.84 8.73
N VAL A 39 0.00 13.71 9.49
CA VAL A 39 1.20 14.56 9.34
C VAL A 39 1.82 14.39 7.96
N GLU A 40 2.54 15.41 7.48
CA GLU A 40 3.11 15.45 6.13
C GLU A 40 3.97 14.23 5.79
N LYS A 41 4.80 13.77 6.73
CA LYS A 41 5.59 12.53 6.57
C LYS A 41 4.70 11.33 6.24
N ARG A 42 3.60 11.17 6.98
CA ARG A 42 2.67 10.05 6.78
C ARG A 42 1.89 10.18 5.47
N ARG A 43 1.54 11.41 5.07
CA ARG A 43 0.93 11.68 3.76
C ARG A 43 1.84 11.22 2.63
N ARG A 44 3.13 11.59 2.68
CA ARG A 44 4.14 11.20 1.69
C ARG A 44 4.29 9.68 1.60
N GLU A 45 4.53 9.01 2.73
CA GLU A 45 4.62 7.55 2.78
C GLU A 45 3.39 6.88 2.17
N PHE A 46 2.20 7.37 2.52
CA PHE A 46 0.95 6.82 2.00
C PHE A 46 0.84 7.01 0.48
N THR A 47 1.17 8.20 -0.03
CA THR A 47 1.20 8.47 -1.47
C THR A 47 2.18 7.56 -2.21
N THR A 48 3.40 7.41 -1.69
CA THR A 48 4.43 6.54 -2.28
C THR A 48 3.97 5.08 -2.34
N VAL A 49 3.38 4.57 -1.25
CA VAL A 49 2.87 3.19 -1.20
C VAL A 49 1.70 2.99 -2.18
N ARG A 50 0.83 3.99 -2.35
CA ARG A 50 -0.27 3.93 -3.32
C ARG A 50 0.22 3.96 -4.77
N ASP A 51 1.29 4.68 -5.07
CA ASP A 51 1.94 4.63 -6.38
C ASP A 51 2.55 3.24 -6.64
N CYS A 52 3.30 2.69 -5.68
CA CYS A 52 3.90 1.36 -5.80
C CYS A 52 2.83 0.29 -6.07
N ALA A 53 1.73 0.31 -5.30
CA ALA A 53 0.61 -0.60 -5.52
C ALA A 53 0.02 -0.44 -6.93
N ARG A 54 -0.22 0.80 -7.38
CA ARG A 54 -0.78 1.09 -8.71
C ARG A 54 0.11 0.55 -9.83
N ARG A 55 1.41 0.73 -9.73
CA ARG A 55 2.40 0.22 -10.69
C ARG A 55 2.47 -1.30 -10.68
N ALA A 56 2.41 -1.94 -9.51
CA ALA A 56 2.38 -3.39 -9.40
C ALA A 56 1.12 -3.98 -10.06
N MET A 57 -0.03 -3.36 -9.86
CA MET A 57 -1.29 -3.80 -10.44
C MET A 57 -1.36 -3.56 -11.95
N ALA A 58 -0.81 -2.44 -12.42
CA ALA A 58 -0.68 -2.17 -13.86
C ALA A 58 0.17 -3.25 -14.56
N ARG A 59 1.27 -3.71 -13.94
CA ARG A 59 2.08 -4.82 -14.44
C ARG A 59 1.34 -6.16 -14.45
N LEU A 60 0.36 -6.35 -13.56
CA LEU A 60 -0.52 -7.52 -13.55
C LEU A 60 -1.69 -7.40 -14.55
N GLY A 61 -1.83 -6.26 -15.25
CA GLY A 61 -2.98 -5.99 -16.12
C GLY A 61 -4.29 -5.73 -15.37
N ILE A 62 -4.22 -5.45 -14.07
CA ILE A 62 -5.39 -5.21 -13.23
C ILE A 62 -5.65 -3.70 -13.18
N PRO A 63 -6.88 -3.23 -13.50
CA PRO A 63 -7.23 -1.82 -13.38
C PRO A 63 -7.18 -1.38 -11.91
N ARG A 64 -6.89 -0.10 -11.67
CA ARG A 64 -6.77 0.50 -10.32
C ARG A 64 -7.90 0.04 -9.39
N PRO A 65 -7.63 -0.79 -8.36
CA PRO A 65 -8.61 -1.05 -7.34
C PRO A 65 -8.73 0.15 -6.42
N ARG A 66 -9.95 0.39 -5.97
CA ARG A 66 -10.27 1.35 -4.92
C ARG A 66 -9.78 0.78 -3.59
N SER A 67 -8.49 0.95 -3.32
CA SER A 67 -7.86 0.33 -2.17
C SER A 67 -8.16 1.13 -0.90
N SER A 68 -9.18 0.71 -0.13
CA SER A 68 -9.41 1.23 1.21
C SER A 68 -8.26 0.80 2.14
N PRO A 69 -7.67 1.68 2.95
CA PRO A 69 -6.71 1.28 3.96
C PRO A 69 -7.49 0.52 5.03
N VAL A 70 -7.17 -0.75 5.20
CA VAL A 70 -7.64 -1.49 6.36
C VAL A 70 -7.11 -0.76 7.60
N ARG A 71 -8.00 -0.19 8.39
CA ARG A 71 -7.65 0.43 9.68
C ARG A 71 -7.48 -0.73 10.66
N GLY A 72 -6.24 -1.11 10.95
CA GLY A 72 -5.92 -2.04 12.05
C GLY A 72 -6.04 -3.54 11.74
N ALA A 73 -5.47 -4.04 10.64
CA ALA A 73 -5.19 -5.48 10.58
C ALA A 73 -3.95 -5.79 11.44
N CYS A 74 -4.20 -6.24 12.67
CA CYS A 74 -3.23 -6.96 13.47
C CYS A 74 -3.02 -8.34 12.82
N PRO A 75 -1.81 -8.70 12.35
CA PRO A 75 -1.58 -10.01 11.76
C PRO A 75 -1.28 -11.02 12.87
N SER A 76 -2.32 -11.59 13.50
CA SER A 76 -2.40 -13.01 13.92
C SER A 76 -3.50 -13.28 14.97
N GLY A 77 -4.44 -14.15 14.58
CA GLY A 77 -4.95 -15.29 15.36
C GLY A 77 -5.39 -15.14 16.82
N ARG A 78 -6.65 -14.75 17.04
CA ARG A 78 -7.62 -15.45 17.93
C ARG A 78 -8.99 -14.77 17.85
N PRO A 79 -10.11 -15.50 17.74
CA PRO A 79 -11.40 -14.89 18.04
C PRO A 79 -11.43 -14.55 19.52
N ALA A 80 -11.75 -13.30 19.85
CA ALA A 80 -12.16 -12.95 21.21
C ALA A 80 -13.43 -13.74 21.51
N SER A 81 -13.30 -14.82 22.26
CA SER A 81 -14.45 -15.55 22.78
C SER A 81 -15.20 -14.60 23.71
N SER A 82 -16.42 -14.26 23.30
CA SER A 82 -17.47 -13.72 24.14
C SER A 82 -18.07 -14.82 25.03
N ALA A 83 -18.59 -14.41 26.19
CA ALA A 83 -19.42 -15.14 27.17
C ALA A 83 -18.69 -16.20 28.02
N ALA A 84 -18.91 -16.33 29.33
CA ALA A 84 -19.92 -15.80 30.25
C ALA A 84 -19.30 -15.62 31.65
#